data_AF-A0A2S6VC43-F1
#
_entry.id   AF-A0A2S6VC43-F1
#
_cell.length_a   1.000
_cell.length_b   1.000
_cell.length_c   1.000
_cell.angle_alpha   90.00
_cell.angle_beta   90.00
_cell.angle_gamma   90.00
#
_symmetry.space_group_name_H-M   'P 1'
#
loop_
_entity.id
_entity.type
_entity.pdbx_description
1 polymer ?
#
loop_
_entity_poly.entity_id
_entity_poly.type
_entity_poly.pdbx_seq_one_letter_code
_entity_poly.pdbx_strand_id
1 'polypeptide(L)' 'MFKKALRAAHHWEVGQELIAINVGDGILLKPKKPFAQTTLAQVAGCLSYRGKPKSLNELEDAIRQGVMQQWHDRS' A
#
# COMPACT_ATOMS: atom_id res chain seq x y z
N MET A 1 -25.71 1.30 8.11
CA MET A 1 -25.00 0.41 7.14
C MET A 1 -25.47 0.76 5.72
N PHE A 2 -24.56 1.07 4.79
CA PHE A 2 -24.93 1.41 3.40
C PHE A 2 -25.46 0.20 2.61
N LYS A 3 -26.32 0.39 1.61
CA LYS A 3 -26.81 -0.71 0.76
C LYS A 3 -25.68 -1.33 -0.08
N LYS A 4 -25.79 -2.63 -0.39
CA LYS A 4 -24.77 -3.39 -1.14
C LYS A 4 -24.40 -2.73 -2.48
N ALA A 5 -25.39 -2.26 -3.23
CA ALA A 5 -25.17 -1.59 -4.51
C ALA A 5 -24.32 -0.31 -4.38
N LEU A 6 -24.59 0.50 -3.35
CA LEU A 6 -23.83 1.74 -3.12
C LEU A 6 -22.38 1.43 -2.71
N ARG A 7 -22.19 0.44 -1.83
CA ARG A 7 -20.84 0.00 -1.45
C ARG A 7 -20.05 -0.52 -2.64
N ALA A 8 -20.67 -1.32 -3.51
CA ALA A 8 -20.02 -1.86 -4.71
C ALA A 8 -19.63 -0.75 -5.71
N ALA A 9 -20.52 0.22 -5.95
CA ALA A 9 -20.25 1.32 -6.88
C ALA A 9 -19.08 2.22 -6.43
N HIS A 10 -18.84 2.32 -5.13
CA HIS A 10 -17.76 3.14 -4.55
C HIS A 10 -16.60 2.32 -3.99
N HIS A 11 -16.58 1.01 -4.24
CA HIS A 11 -15.58 0.06 -3.73
C HIS A 11 -15.37 0.15 -2.21
N TRP A 12 -16.44 0.38 -1.45
CA TRP A 12 -16.38 0.44 0.00
C TRP A 12 -16.48 -0.95 0.63
N GLU A 13 -15.52 -1.25 1.49
CA GLU A 13 -15.52 -2.48 2.27
C GLU A 13 -16.45 -2.39 3.49
N VAL A 14 -16.82 -3.55 4.03
CA VAL A 14 -17.58 -3.61 5.29
C VAL A 14 -16.65 -3.17 6.42
N GLY A 15 -17.10 -2.23 7.25
CA GLY A 15 -16.30 -1.69 8.34
C GLY A 15 -15.39 -0.51 7.95
N GLN A 16 -15.37 -0.11 6.67
CA GLN A 16 -14.61 1.05 6.22
C GLN A 16 -15.15 2.35 6.83
N GLU A 17 -14.28 3.13 7.46
CA GLU A 17 -14.62 4.45 7.98
C GLU A 17 -14.73 5.49 6.85
N LEU A 18 -15.80 6.29 6.89
CA LEU A 18 -16.06 7.36 5.94
C LEU A 18 -16.19 8.70 6.67
N ILE A 19 -15.69 9.76 6.04
CA ILE A 19 -15.87 11.13 6.48
C ILE A 19 -17.13 11.68 5.78
N ALA A 20 -18.06 12.20 6.57
CA ALA A 20 -19.23 12.92 6.10
C ALA A 20 -18.96 14.42 6.09
N ILE A 21 -19.09 15.05 4.93
CA ILE A 21 -18.87 16.48 4.73
C ILE A 21 -20.20 17.10 4.28
N ASN A 22 -20.70 18.08 5.04
CA ASN A 22 -21.89 18.83 4.64
C ASN A 22 -21.55 19.73 3.44
N VAL A 23 -22.36 19.63 2.38
CA VAL A 23 -22.20 20.41 1.14
C VAL A 23 -23.57 20.95 0.71
N GLY A 24 -23.87 22.20 1.10
CA GLY A 24 -25.18 22.80 0.85
C GLY A 24 -26.31 21.91 1.39
N ASP A 25 -27.17 21.45 0.48
CA ASP A 25 -28.32 20.59 0.80
C ASP A 25 -27.97 19.08 0.81
N GLY A 26 -26.70 18.71 0.74
CA GLY A 26 -26.24 17.32 0.63
C GLY A 26 -25.11 16.94 1.59
N ILE A 27 -24.79 15.65 1.60
CA ILE A 27 -23.63 15.09 2.32
C ILE A 27 -22.71 14.41 1.30
N LEU A 28 -21.46 14.83 1.29
CA LEU A 28 -20.39 14.18 0.55
C LEU A 28 -19.67 13.17 1.45
N LEU A 29 -19.70 11.90 1.06
CA LEU A 29 -19.01 10.82 1.76
C LEU A 29 -17.67 10.54 1.08
N LYS A 30 -16.58 10.59 1.85
CA LYS A 30 -15.24 10.24 1.38
C LYS A 30 -14.64 9.13 2.25
N PRO A 31 -13.89 8.17 1.69
CA PRO A 31 -13.08 7.27 2.48
C PRO A 31 -12.18 8.05 3.44
N LYS A 32 -12.18 7.67 4.72
CA LYS A 32 -11.21 8.21 5.66
C LYS A 32 -9.83 7.70 5.26
N LYS A 33 -8.86 8.61 5.14
CA LYS A 33 -7.47 8.18 4.92
C LYS A 33 -7.03 7.36 6.15
N PRO A 34 -6.57 6.11 5.96
CA PRO A 34 -6.19 5.25 7.08
C PRO A 34 -4.97 5.79 7.83
N PHE A 35 -4.13 6.55 7.13
CA PHE A 35 -2.93 7.16 7.68
C PHE A 35 -3.05 8.68 7.68
N ALA A 36 -2.47 9.30 8.69
CA ALA A 36 -2.24 10.74 8.68
C ALA A 36 -1.37 11.11 7.49
N GLN A 37 -1.53 12.33 6.99
CA GLN A 37 -0.66 12.84 5.94
C GLN A 37 0.77 12.92 6.47
N THR A 38 1.69 12.24 5.79
CA THR A 38 3.12 12.28 6.09
C THR A 38 3.87 13.10 5.05
N THR A 39 5.00 13.67 5.46
CA THR A 39 5.95 14.33 4.55
C THR A 39 6.99 13.33 4.06
N LEU A 40 7.66 13.64 2.95
CA LEU A 40 8.75 12.80 2.44
C LEU A 40 9.83 12.59 3.52
N ALA A 41 10.17 13.63 4.29
CA ALA A 41 11.14 13.55 5.38
C ALA A 41 10.75 12.54 6.49
N GLN A 42 9.45 12.33 6.72
CA GLN A 42 8.95 11.38 7.73
C GLN A 42 8.96 9.92 7.24
N VAL A 43 8.97 9.68 5.92
CA VAL A 43 8.90 8.33 5.33
C VAL A 43 10.17 7.91 4.58
N ALA A 44 11.09 8.86 4.35
CA ALA A 44 12.34 8.66 3.64
C ALA A 44 13.41 7.89 4.44
N GLY A 45 13.01 6.96 5.32
CA GLY A 45 13.94 6.25 6.22
C GLY A 45 15.02 5.44 5.48
N CYS A 46 14.74 4.98 4.25
CA CYS A 46 15.65 4.18 3.44
C CYS A 46 16.21 4.92 2.21
N LEU A 47 15.97 6.23 2.06
CA LEU A 47 16.49 6.97 0.89
C LEU A 47 17.99 7.28 1.01
N SER A 48 18.56 7.19 2.20
CA SER A 48 19.97 7.48 2.48
C SER A 48 20.87 6.25 2.32
N TYR A 49 20.50 5.28 1.48
CA TYR A 49 21.37 4.14 1.19
C TYR A 49 22.70 4.61 0.58
N ARG A 50 23.79 4.45 1.34
CA ARG A 50 25.16 4.88 0.95
C ARG A 50 25.96 3.77 0.26
N GLY A 51 25.40 2.57 0.15
CA GLY A 51 26.06 1.44 -0.49
C GLY A 51 26.03 1.54 -2.02
N LYS A 52 26.80 0.67 -2.68
CA LYS A 52 26.74 0.56 -4.14
C LYS A 52 25.35 0.05 -4.55
N PRO A 53 24.62 0.76 -5.42
CA PRO A 53 23.33 0.27 -5.91
C PRO A 53 23.54 -1.04 -6.69
N LYS A 54 22.62 -1.98 -6.48
CA LYS A 54 22.60 -3.24 -7.22
C LYS A 54 22.06 -3.00 -8.63
N SER A 55 22.74 -3.58 -9.61
CA SER A 55 22.23 -3.66 -10.98
C SER A 55 21.05 -4.62 -11.08
N LEU A 56 20.27 -4.49 -12.15
CA LEU A 56 19.14 -5.40 -12.40
C LEU A 56 19.61 -6.86 -12.50
N ASN A 57 20.73 -7.11 -13.19
CA ASN A 57 21.30 -8.45 -13.32
C ASN A 57 21.70 -9.04 -11.96
N GLU A 58 22.31 -8.25 -11.06
CA GLU A 58 22.63 -8.70 -9.71
C GLU A 58 21.38 -9.08 -8.90
N LEU A 59 20.26 -8.36 -9.10
CA LEU A 59 18.99 -8.68 -8.46
C LEU A 59 18.41 -9.98 -9.01
N GLU A 60 18.39 -10.15 -10.33
CA GLU A 60 17.89 -11.36 -10.99
C GLU A 60 18.69 -12.61 -10.60
N ASP A 61 20.03 -12.49 -10.57
CA ASP A 61 20.90 -13.58 -10.16
C ASP A 61 20.71 -13.93 -8.67
N ALA A 62 20.55 -12.93 -7.80
CA ALA A 62 20.28 -13.16 -6.39
C ALA A 62 18.93 -13.87 -6.16
N ILE A 63 17.89 -13.52 -6.92
CA ILE A 63 16.59 -14.22 -6.88
C ILE A 63 16.77 -15.67 -7.32
N ARG A 64 17.46 -15.92 -8.45
CA ARG A 64 17.71 -17.28 -8.96
C ARG A 64 18.46 -18.13 -7.93
N GLN A 65 19.51 -17.57 -7.33
CA GLN A 65 20.30 -18.25 -6.30
C GLN A 65 19.48 -18.55 -5.06
N GLY A 66 18.70 -17.58 -4.56
CA GLY A 66 17.84 -17.76 -3.40
C GLY A 66 16.82 -18.88 -3.59
N VAL A 67 16.21 -18.96 -4.78
CA VAL A 67 15.34 -20.08 -5.14
C VAL A 67 16.12 -21.40 -5.09
N MET A 68 17.25 -21.51 -5.80
CA MET A 68 18.04 -22.76 -5.85
C MET A 68 18.48 -23.25 -4.46
N GLN A 69 18.88 -22.34 -3.56
CA GLN A 69 19.26 -22.66 -2.18
C GLN A 69 18.07 -23.18 -1.37
N GLN A 70 16.92 -22.50 -1.44
CA GLN A 70 15.70 -22.95 -0.76
C GLN A 70 15.24 -24.34 -1.23
N TRP A 71 15.46 -24.68 -2.50
CA TRP A 71 15.18 -26.01 -3.03
C TRP A 71 16.15 -27.07 -2.51
N HIS A 72 17.45 -26.77 -2.41
CA HIS A 72 18.44 -27.70 -1.84
C HIS A 72 18.22 -27.95 -0.35
N ASP A 73 17.86 -26.93 0.43
CA ASP A 73 17.60 -27.06 1.87
C ASP A 73 16.33 -27.87 2.20
N ARG A 74 15.49 -28.14 1.20
CA ARG A 74 14.24 -28.91 1.32
C ARG A 74 14.34 -30.37 0.85
N SER A 75 15.50 -30.78 0.37
CA SER A 75 15.82 -32.15 -0.07
C SER A 75 16.75 -32.86 0.91
#